data_AF-A0A646NTL0-F1
#
_entry.id   AF-A0A646NTL0-F1
#
_cell.length_a   1.000
_cell.length_b   1.000
_cell.length_c   1.000
_cell.angle_alpha   90.00
_cell.angle_beta   90.00
_cell.angle_gamma   90.00
#
_symmetry.space_group_name_H-M   'P 1'
#
loop_
_entity.id
_entity.type
_entity.pdbx_description
1 polymer ?
#
loop_
_entity_poly.entity_id
_entity_poly.type
_entity_poly.pdbx_seq_one_letter_code
_entity_poly.pdbx_strand_id
1 'polypeptide(L)' 'MTEENRQNAIAFVRSEIATLSEQTDNHERLAYHNRAHGALFAIHAGGLITAEEVLALGNEIGVANTKASSQVRGAKR' A
#
# COMPACT_ATOMS: atom_id res chain seq x y z
N MET A 1 -19.42 -3.89 -13.24
CA MET A 1 -18.51 -3.21 -12.30
C MET A 1 -18.50 -1.74 -12.65
N THR A 2 -18.76 -0.85 -11.69
CA THR A 2 -18.79 0.59 -11.95
C THR A 2 -17.39 1.18 -11.83
N GLU A 3 -17.13 2.23 -12.62
CA GLU A 3 -15.90 3.02 -12.52
C GLU A 3 -15.72 3.58 -11.09
N GLU A 4 -16.81 3.95 -10.43
CA GLU A 4 -16.82 4.40 -9.04
C GLU A 4 -16.26 3.33 -8.08
N ASN A 5 -16.65 2.05 -8.23
CA ASN A 5 -16.15 0.97 -7.38
C ASN A 5 -14.64 0.75 -7.58
N ARG A 6 -14.15 0.87 -8.82
CA ARG A 6 -12.72 0.79 -9.13
C ARG A 6 -11.96 1.94 -8.46
N GLN A 7 -12.44 3.17 -8.61
CA GLN A 7 -11.80 4.35 -8.01
C GLN A 7 -11.76 4.27 -6.48
N ASN A 8 -12.86 3.84 -5.85
CA ASN A 8 -12.92 3.66 -4.41
C ASN A 8 -11.95 2.56 -3.93
N ALA A 9 -11.83 1.46 -4.67
CA ALA A 9 -10.88 0.39 -4.37
C ALA A 9 -9.42 0.87 -4.45
N ILE A 10 -9.07 1.63 -5.50
CA ILE A 10 -7.75 2.24 -5.65
C ILE A 10 -7.47 3.24 -4.53
N ALA A 11 -8.43 4.09 -4.19
CA ALA A 11 -8.31 5.07 -3.12
C ALA A 11 -8.07 4.39 -1.76
N PHE A 12 -8.75 3.28 -1.50
CA PHE A 12 -8.52 2.48 -0.30
C PHE A 12 -7.08 1.97 -0.22
N VAL A 13 -6.55 1.33 -1.28
CA VAL A 13 -5.16 0.87 -1.32
C VAL A 13 -4.18 2.04 -1.10
N ARG A 14 -4.43 3.20 -1.70
CA ARG A 14 -3.60 4.39 -1.52
C ARG A 14 -3.62 4.94 -0.10
N SER A 15 -4.73 4.82 0.63
CA SER A 15 -4.78 5.21 2.05
C SER A 15 -3.91 4.31 2.93
N GLU A 16 -3.87 3.00 2.65
CA GLU A 16 -2.98 2.06 3.34
C GLU A 16 -1.50 2.34 3.00
N ILE A 17 -1.19 2.69 1.74
CA ILE A 17 0.15 3.11 1.30
C ILE A 17 0.59 4.40 2.01
N ALA A 18 -0.31 5.39 2.10
CA ALA A 18 -0.03 6.65 2.78
C ALA A 18 0.33 6.39 4.26
N THR A 19 -0.49 5.58 4.94
CA THR A 19 -0.27 5.18 6.33
C THR A 19 1.05 4.43 6.49
N LEU A 20 1.37 3.47 5.61
CA LEU A 20 2.66 2.77 5.60
C LEU A 20 3.83 3.77 5.52
N SER A 21 3.72 4.81 4.69
CA SER A 21 4.80 5.76 4.42
C SER A 21 5.18 6.67 5.60
N GLU A 22 4.38 6.64 6.67
CA GLU A 22 4.54 7.46 7.88
C GLU A 22 5.07 6.65 9.07
N GLN A 23 5.23 5.33 8.92
CA GLN A 23 5.59 4.46 10.03
C GLN A 23 7.04 4.64 10.49
N THR A 24 7.19 4.91 11.78
CA THR A 24 8.49 5.04 12.48
C THR A 24 8.80 3.82 13.35
N ASP A 25 7.82 2.97 13.64
CA ASP A 25 8.00 1.68 14.30
C ASP A 25 8.12 0.53 13.29
N ASN A 26 8.98 -0.46 13.57
CA ASN A 26 9.24 -1.55 12.63
C ASN A 26 8.10 -2.57 12.57
N HIS A 27 7.41 -2.84 13.68
CA HIS A 27 6.28 -3.75 13.71
C HIS A 27 5.10 -3.14 12.96
N GLU A 28 4.81 -1.88 13.21
CA GLU A 28 3.77 -1.14 12.49
C GLU A 28 4.08 -1.05 10.99
N ARG A 29 5.33 -0.73 10.61
CA ARG A 29 5.74 -0.74 9.19
C ARG A 29 5.44 -2.08 8.52
N LEU A 30 5.79 -3.20 9.15
CA LEU A 30 5.54 -4.53 8.59
C LEU A 30 4.03 -4.83 8.51
N ALA A 31 3.26 -4.42 9.51
CA ALA A 31 1.81 -4.60 9.52
C ALA A 31 1.15 -3.83 8.36
N TYR A 32 1.45 -2.55 8.18
CA TYR A 32 0.88 -1.74 7.10
C TYR A 32 1.38 -2.13 5.71
N HIS A 33 2.61 -2.63 5.59
CA HIS A 33 3.10 -3.22 4.33
C HIS A 33 2.25 -4.42 3.91
N ASN A 34 1.97 -5.31 4.85
CA ASN A 34 1.14 -6.49 4.59
C ASN A 34 -0.32 -6.11 4.33
N ARG A 35 -0.86 -5.10 5.03
CA ARG A 35 -2.22 -4.58 4.77
C ARG A 35 -2.34 -3.99 3.37
N ALA A 36 -1.40 -3.16 2.94
CA ALA A 36 -1.42 -2.55 1.61
C ALA A 36 -1.35 -3.63 0.50
N HIS A 37 -0.48 -4.64 0.66
CA HIS A 37 -0.44 -5.78 -0.27
C HIS A 37 -1.70 -6.64 -0.23
N GLY A 38 -2.26 -6.90 0.96
CA GLY A 38 -3.51 -7.64 1.11
C GLY A 38 -4.69 -6.93 0.44
N ALA A 39 -4.80 -5.62 0.62
CA ALA A 39 -5.79 -4.78 -0.05
C ALA A 39 -5.61 -4.84 -1.58
N LEU A 40 -4.39 -4.67 -2.08
CA LEU A 40 -4.07 -4.75 -3.51
C LEU A 40 -4.47 -6.10 -4.11
N PHE A 41 -4.12 -7.19 -3.43
CA PHE A 41 -4.47 -8.55 -3.85
C PHE A 41 -5.98 -8.75 -3.87
N ALA A 42 -6.70 -8.30 -2.83
CA ALA A 42 -8.15 -8.45 -2.75
C ALA A 42 -8.87 -7.72 -3.90
N ILE A 43 -8.45 -6.49 -4.22
CA ILE A 43 -9.09 -5.73 -5.29
C ILE A 43 -8.77 -6.30 -6.67
N HIS A 44 -7.56 -6.85 -6.87
CA HIS A 44 -7.20 -7.52 -8.11
C HIS A 44 -7.96 -8.86 -8.28
N ALA A 45 -8.02 -9.68 -7.23
CA ALA A 45 -8.75 -10.94 -7.24
C ALA A 45 -10.26 -10.73 -7.44
N GLY A 46 -10.81 -9.61 -6.95
CA GLY A 46 -12.18 -9.16 -7.22
C GLY A 46 -12.40 -8.63 -8.65
N GLY A 47 -11.36 -8.61 -9.49
CA GLY A 47 -11.40 -8.11 -10.85
C GLY A 47 -11.53 -6.59 -10.97
N LEU A 48 -11.37 -5.84 -9.87
CA LEU A 48 -11.62 -4.39 -9.83
C LEU A 48 -10.59 -3.58 -10.62
N ILE A 49 -9.37 -4.10 -10.74
CA ILE A 49 -8.24 -3.41 -11.37
C ILE A 49 -7.51 -4.31 -12.36
N THR A 50 -6.84 -3.68 -13.33
CA THR A 50 -6.02 -4.34 -14.34
C THR A 50 -4.66 -4.77 -13.78
N ALA A 51 -3.94 -5.62 -14.51
CA ALA A 51 -2.57 -6.00 -14.16
C ALA A 51 -1.61 -4.79 -14.17
N GLU A 52 -1.81 -3.82 -15.05
CA GLU A 52 -0.99 -2.60 -15.11
C GLU A 52 -1.18 -1.74 -13.85
N GLU A 53 -2.43 -1.63 -13.37
CA GLU A 53 -2.75 -0.93 -12.13
C GLU A 53 -2.18 -1.65 -10.91
N VAL A 54 -2.16 -2.99 -10.92
CA VAL A 54 -1.48 -3.78 -9.88
C VAL A 54 0.01 -3.44 -9.82
N LEU A 55 0.69 -3.38 -10.97
CA LEU A 55 2.10 -3.03 -11.03
C LEU A 55 2.37 -1.61 -10.53
N ALA A 56 1.53 -0.65 -10.94
CA ALA A 56 1.65 0.73 -10.49
C ALA A 56 1.50 0.86 -8.98
N LEU A 57 0.44 0.29 -8.40
CA LEU A 57 0.20 0.32 -6.95
C LEU A 57 1.25 -0.49 -6.17
N GLY A 58 1.72 -1.62 -6.71
CA GLY A 58 2.82 -2.38 -6.14
C GLY A 58 4.11 -1.57 -6.01
N ASN A 59 4.43 -0.76 -7.03
CA ASN A 59 5.57 0.16 -6.99
C ASN A 59 5.36 1.26 -5.93
N GLU A 60 4.15 1.82 -5.83
CA GLU A 60 3.81 2.80 -4.78
C GLU A 60 4.02 2.21 -3.37
N ILE A 61 3.61 0.94 -3.13
CA ILE A 61 3.87 0.23 -1.86
C ILE A 61 5.38 0.10 -1.60
N GLY A 62 6.16 -0.30 -2.60
CA GLY A 62 7.62 -0.45 -2.48
C GLY A 62 8.33 0.87 -2.10
N VAL A 63 7.93 1.98 -2.71
CA VAL A 63 8.43 3.32 -2.39
C VAL A 63 8.05 3.73 -0.96
N ALA A 64 6.79 3.55 -0.57
CA ALA A 64 6.33 3.87 0.79
C ALA A 64 7.07 3.05 1.86
N ASN A 65 7.27 1.75 1.63
CA ASN A 65 8.01 0.88 2.53
C ASN A 65 9.49 1.29 2.66
N THR A 66 10.11 1.74 1.57
CA THR A 66 11.51 2.21 1.56
C THR A 66 11.66 3.49 2.40
N LYS A 67 10.71 4.43 2.27
CA LYS A 67 10.64 5.64 3.08
C LYS A 67 10.48 5.30 4.57
N ALA A 68 9.49 4.47 4.91
CA ALA A 68 9.23 4.05 6.28
C ALA A 68 10.43 3.30 6.91
N SER A 69 11.07 2.41 6.14
CA SER A 69 12.29 1.71 6.59
C SER A 69 13.42 2.68 6.95
N SER A 70 13.53 3.81 6.25
CA SER A 70 14.52 4.84 6.54
C SER A 70 14.17 5.62 7.81
N GLN A 71 12.87 5.92 8.03
CA GLN A 71 12.38 6.54 9.26
C GLN A 71 12.59 5.64 10.50
N VAL A 72 12.25 4.36 10.40
CA VAL A 72 12.50 3.36 11.45
C VAL A 72 13.99 3.30 11.85
N ARG A 73 14.90 3.35 10.88
CA ARG A 73 16.34 3.38 11.16
C ARG A 73 16.78 4.69 11.83
N GLY A 74 16.17 5.81 11.45
CA GLY A 74 16.42 7.12 12.06
C GLY A 74 15.94 7.20 13.51
N ALA A 75 14.78 6.63 13.83
CA ALA A 75 14.19 6.65 15.18
C ALA A 75 14.92 5.74 16.20
N LYS A 76 15.76 4.81 15.73
CA LYS A 76 16.58 3.94 16.60
C LYS A 76 17.93 4.54 17.01
N ARG A 77 18.27 5.73 16.51
CA ARG A 77 19.49 6.47 16.84
C ARG A 77 19.20 7.49 17.92
#